data_AF-A0A4R4XL91-F1
#
_entry.id   AF-A0A4R4XL91-F1
#
_cell.length_a   1.000
_cell.length_b   1.000
_cell.length_c   1.000
_cell.angle_alpha   90.00
_cell.angle_beta   90.00
_cell.angle_gamma   90.00
#
_symmetry.space_group_name_H-M   'P 1'
#
loop_
_entity.id
_entity.type
_entity.pdbx_description
1 polymer ?
#
loop_
_entity_poly.entity_id
_entity_poly.type
_entity_poly.pdbx_seq_one_letter_code
_entity_poly.pdbx_strand_id
1 'polypeptide(L)'
;MSIEPRAQVAPERVLPAPVPMAPETAAQQRVVHRICARVAPPGTDVGVAELPPGGLQVWIDTPAPVGGPESWVLHHRMAREVALVGWHCEADADRLLVLGWSAACLHNRVRLLQSGLRRLADYEPTAQRAVQLDGRGPEDLAALSIGQVVADVCASIERRLRWPARLAELDGFERSSGLAHLQLLLAQVIGLEGKVAAACEEHLVMARVLAGGVCEHYARHSDLRRAQREVLAESRHWVHASSLIRSSAAARPGSTGAGRPHMGLAERRIAASVINHGGPRVIPATVAPRAGHAGLGEAAR
;
A
#
# COMPACT_ATOMS: atom_id res chain seq x y z
N MET A 1 -52.68 -61.02 25.52
CA MET A 1 -51.53 -60.10 25.68
C MET A 1 -51.28 -59.47 24.33
N SER A 2 -51.50 -58.16 24.19
CA SER A 2 -51.31 -57.42 22.93
C SER A 2 -50.32 -56.29 23.21
N ILE A 3 -49.18 -56.31 22.53
CA ILE A 3 -48.09 -55.34 22.69
C ILE A 3 -48.29 -54.28 21.61
N GLU A 4 -48.59 -53.03 22.01
CA GLU A 4 -48.62 -51.90 21.08
C GLU A 4 -47.21 -51.55 20.58
N PRO A 5 -47.03 -51.20 19.31
CA PRO A 5 -45.75 -50.76 18.80
C PRO A 5 -45.50 -49.30 19.18
N ARG A 6 -44.32 -49.04 19.78
CA ARG A 6 -43.84 -47.69 20.13
C ARG A 6 -43.70 -46.82 18.87
N ALA A 7 -44.16 -45.58 18.98
CA ALA A 7 -44.03 -44.54 17.97
C ALA A 7 -42.58 -44.34 17.52
N GLN A 8 -42.37 -44.25 16.20
CA GLN A 8 -41.07 -43.93 15.60
C GLN A 8 -40.67 -42.49 15.95
N VAL A 9 -39.52 -42.36 16.61
CA VAL A 9 -38.87 -41.08 16.88
C VAL A 9 -38.40 -40.48 15.55
N ALA A 10 -38.79 -39.22 15.29
CA ALA A 10 -38.39 -38.50 14.10
C ALA A 10 -36.85 -38.33 14.05
N PRO A 11 -36.22 -38.49 12.87
CA PRO A 11 -34.78 -38.38 12.77
C PRO A 11 -34.31 -36.95 13.09
N GLU A 12 -33.27 -36.91 13.91
CA GLU A 12 -32.54 -35.72 14.33
C GLU A 12 -32.11 -34.90 13.10
N ARG A 13 -32.48 -33.60 13.06
CA ARG A 13 -32.08 -32.69 11.99
C ARG A 13 -30.56 -32.50 12.06
N VAL A 14 -29.83 -33.22 11.22
CA VAL A 14 -28.42 -32.96 10.94
C VAL A 14 -28.29 -31.54 10.39
N LEU A 15 -27.67 -30.65 11.17
CA LEU A 15 -27.32 -29.32 10.71
C LEU A 15 -26.37 -29.46 9.52
N PRO A 16 -26.60 -28.73 8.40
CA PRO A 16 -25.70 -28.79 7.26
C PRO A 16 -24.29 -28.36 7.70
N ALA A 17 -23.29 -29.09 7.21
CA ALA A 17 -21.88 -28.75 7.42
C ALA A 17 -21.62 -27.30 6.99
N PRO A 18 -20.65 -26.59 7.61
CA PRO A 18 -20.32 -25.22 7.24
C PRO A 18 -20.05 -25.15 5.73
N VAL A 19 -20.86 -24.37 5.02
CA VAL A 19 -20.65 -24.12 3.58
C VAL A 19 -19.28 -23.47 3.45
N PRO A 20 -18.37 -23.99 2.59
CA PRO A 20 -17.08 -23.37 2.38
C PRO A 20 -17.29 -21.93 1.92
N MET A 21 -16.67 -20.99 2.65
CA MET A 21 -16.80 -19.56 2.38
C MET A 21 -16.44 -19.27 0.92
N ALA A 22 -17.23 -18.42 0.26
CA ALA A 22 -16.88 -17.93 -1.05
C ALA A 22 -15.49 -17.25 -1.00
N PRO A 23 -14.61 -17.49 -1.99
CA PRO A 23 -13.23 -16.98 -1.98
C PRO A 23 -13.15 -15.44 -1.88
N GLU A 24 -14.16 -14.75 -2.41
CA GLU A 24 -14.32 -13.30 -2.32
C GLU A 24 -14.55 -12.83 -0.88
N THR A 25 -15.44 -13.51 -0.13
CA THR A 25 -15.70 -13.23 1.29
C THR A 25 -14.46 -13.44 2.15
N ALA A 26 -13.69 -14.51 1.88
CA ALA A 26 -12.43 -14.78 2.58
C ALA A 26 -11.37 -13.69 2.31
N ALA A 27 -11.32 -13.14 1.09
CA ALA A 27 -10.42 -12.04 0.76
C ALA A 27 -10.85 -10.74 1.46
N GLN A 28 -12.15 -10.44 1.49
CA GLN A 28 -12.70 -9.29 2.19
C GLN A 28 -12.41 -9.36 3.70
N GLN A 29 -12.60 -10.53 4.33
CA GLN A 29 -12.27 -10.76 5.74
C GLN A 29 -10.80 -10.44 6.05
N ARG A 30 -9.86 -10.92 5.23
CA ARG A 30 -8.42 -10.65 5.42
C ARG A 30 -8.09 -9.16 5.37
N VAL A 31 -8.72 -8.41 4.47
CA VAL A 31 -8.53 -6.96 4.36
C VAL A 31 -9.11 -6.23 5.57
N VAL A 32 -10.35 -6.53 5.95
CA VAL A 32 -10.99 -5.92 7.12
C VAL A 32 -10.19 -6.23 8.39
N HIS A 33 -9.78 -7.48 8.59
CA HIS A 33 -8.92 -7.88 9.70
C HIS A 33 -7.62 -7.08 9.71
N ARG A 34 -6.92 -6.97 8.57
CA ARG A 34 -5.65 -6.21 8.48
C ARG A 34 -5.81 -4.75 8.89
N ILE A 35 -6.88 -4.10 8.41
CA ILE A 35 -7.17 -2.69 8.74
C ILE A 35 -7.49 -2.55 10.23
N CYS A 36 -8.36 -3.41 10.78
CA CYS A 36 -8.78 -3.33 12.18
C CYS A 36 -7.64 -3.69 13.15
N ALA A 37 -6.86 -4.73 12.87
CA ALA A 37 -5.71 -5.14 13.68
C ALA A 37 -4.64 -4.05 13.77
N ARG A 38 -4.43 -3.25 12.71
CA ARG A 38 -3.53 -2.09 12.76
C ARG A 38 -4.02 -1.00 13.72
N VAL A 39 -5.33 -0.82 13.81
CA VAL A 39 -5.96 0.20 14.68
C VAL A 39 -5.97 -0.25 16.13
N ALA A 40 -6.05 -1.56 16.35
CA ALA A 40 -6.08 -2.16 17.67
C ALA A 40 -4.76 -1.90 18.43
N PRO A 41 -4.81 -1.63 19.75
CA PRO A 41 -3.62 -1.56 20.59
C PRO A 41 -2.84 -2.88 20.59
N PRO A 42 -1.52 -2.86 20.84
CA PRO A 42 -0.73 -4.07 20.99
C PRO A 42 -1.33 -5.02 22.04
N GLY A 43 -1.42 -6.32 21.70
CA GLY A 43 -2.00 -7.34 22.58
C GLY A 43 -3.53 -7.46 22.53
N THR A 44 -4.20 -6.68 21.68
CA THR A 44 -5.64 -6.82 21.42
C THR A 44 -5.86 -7.79 20.25
N ASP A 45 -6.66 -8.83 20.47
CA ASP A 45 -7.06 -9.76 19.41
C ASP A 45 -8.37 -9.32 18.74
N VAL A 46 -8.41 -9.36 17.41
CA VAL A 46 -9.51 -8.85 16.59
C VAL A 46 -10.07 -9.99 15.75
N GLY A 47 -11.32 -10.37 16.05
CA GLY A 47 -12.06 -11.35 15.27
C GLY A 47 -12.81 -10.71 14.10
N VAL A 48 -12.87 -11.41 12.97
CA VAL A 48 -13.70 -11.05 11.81
C VAL A 48 -14.40 -12.30 11.27
N ALA A 49 -15.72 -12.24 11.14
CA ALA A 49 -16.53 -13.31 10.54
C ALA A 49 -17.60 -12.74 9.63
N GLU A 50 -18.14 -13.63 8.79
CA GLU A 50 -19.28 -13.34 7.94
C GLU A 50 -20.56 -13.16 8.77
N LEU A 51 -21.37 -12.17 8.40
CA LEU A 51 -22.68 -11.92 8.97
C LEU A 51 -23.76 -12.31 7.93
N PRO A 52 -24.58 -13.34 8.16
CA PRO A 52 -25.71 -13.65 7.29
C PRO A 52 -26.80 -12.55 7.35
N PRO A 53 -27.44 -12.14 6.24
CA PRO A 53 -27.35 -12.69 4.87
C PRO A 53 -26.23 -12.09 4.00
N GLY A 54 -25.36 -11.25 4.54
CA GLY A 54 -24.19 -10.68 3.86
C GLY A 54 -23.50 -9.60 4.68
N GLY A 55 -22.19 -9.45 4.50
CA GLY A 55 -21.35 -8.50 5.23
C GLY A 55 -20.43 -9.18 6.24
N LEU A 56 -19.70 -8.38 7.02
CA LEU A 56 -18.76 -8.86 8.03
C LEU A 56 -19.06 -8.25 9.39
N GLN A 57 -18.89 -9.04 10.44
CA GLN A 57 -18.85 -8.58 11.81
C GLN A 57 -17.40 -8.61 12.31
N VAL A 58 -17.01 -7.55 12.98
CA VAL A 58 -15.74 -7.41 13.69
C VAL A 58 -16.04 -7.32 15.18
N TRP A 59 -15.27 -8.04 15.99
CA TRP A 59 -15.34 -7.98 17.45
C TRP A 59 -13.93 -8.03 18.05
N ILE A 60 -13.83 -7.70 19.33
CA ILE A 60 -12.58 -7.74 20.08
C ILE A 60 -12.67 -8.91 21.07
N ASP A 61 -11.77 -9.89 20.94
CA ASP A 61 -11.78 -11.10 21.77
C ASP A 61 -11.14 -10.88 23.14
N THR A 62 -10.30 -9.84 23.29
CA THR A 62 -9.57 -9.57 24.53
C THR A 62 -10.33 -8.56 25.41
N PRO A 63 -10.58 -8.85 26.70
CA PRO A 63 -11.12 -7.85 27.61
C PRO A 63 -10.16 -6.65 27.69
N ALA A 64 -10.72 -5.43 27.59
CA ALA A 64 -9.92 -4.21 27.55
C ALA A 64 -9.01 -4.13 28.79
N PRO A 65 -7.71 -3.83 28.63
CA PRO A 65 -6.82 -3.67 29.77
C PRO A 65 -7.30 -2.54 30.68
N VAL A 66 -7.06 -2.65 31.99
CA VAL A 66 -7.46 -1.63 32.97
C VAL A 66 -6.80 -0.30 32.60
N GLY A 67 -7.61 0.72 32.30
CA GLY A 67 -7.15 2.03 31.82
C GLY A 67 -6.99 2.16 30.29
N GLY A 68 -7.37 1.15 29.52
CA GLY A 68 -7.45 1.19 28.07
C GLY A 68 -8.67 1.96 27.53
N PRO A 69 -8.68 2.33 26.24
CA PRO A 69 -9.84 2.91 25.60
C PRO A 69 -11.04 1.95 25.67
N GLU A 70 -12.22 2.48 25.96
CA GLU A 70 -13.47 1.71 25.97
C GLU A 70 -13.71 1.04 24.60
N SER A 71 -14.28 -0.18 24.60
CA SER A 71 -14.49 -1.00 23.41
C SER A 71 -15.17 -0.24 22.25
N TRP A 72 -16.20 0.55 22.56
CA TRP A 72 -16.89 1.37 21.58
C TRP A 72 -15.96 2.38 20.89
N VAL A 73 -15.01 2.99 21.61
CA VAL A 73 -14.04 3.93 21.02
C VAL A 73 -13.18 3.22 19.99
N LEU A 74 -12.79 1.97 20.25
CA LEU A 74 -12.03 1.16 19.30
C LEU A 74 -12.87 0.79 18.08
N HIS A 75 -14.11 0.34 18.25
CA HIS A 75 -15.01 0.05 17.13
C HIS A 75 -15.25 1.28 16.24
N HIS A 76 -15.44 2.47 16.82
CA HIS A 76 -15.59 3.71 16.04
C HIS A 76 -14.29 4.11 15.30
N ARG A 77 -13.11 3.88 15.89
CA ARG A 77 -11.82 4.10 15.20
C ARG A 77 -11.64 3.12 14.05
N MET A 78 -11.94 1.85 14.26
CA MET A 78 -11.90 0.82 13.22
C MET A 78 -12.88 1.16 12.09
N ALA A 79 -14.13 1.52 12.41
CA ALA A 79 -15.15 1.91 11.45
C ALA A 79 -14.70 3.07 10.58
N ARG A 80 -14.05 4.09 11.17
CA ARG A 80 -13.49 5.22 10.42
C ARG A 80 -12.47 4.74 9.40
N GLU A 81 -11.56 3.85 9.79
CA GLU A 81 -10.46 3.39 8.95
C GLU A 81 -10.94 2.46 7.82
N VAL A 82 -11.93 1.62 8.10
CA VAL A 82 -12.63 0.79 7.12
C VAL A 82 -13.47 1.68 6.17
N ALA A 83 -14.08 2.76 6.66
CA ALA A 83 -14.79 3.72 5.82
C ALA A 83 -13.84 4.50 4.88
N LEU A 84 -12.58 4.74 5.27
CA LEU A 84 -11.58 5.39 4.41
C LEU A 84 -11.23 4.57 3.16
N VAL A 85 -11.43 3.25 3.17
CA VAL A 85 -11.24 2.40 1.97
C VAL A 85 -12.47 2.32 1.07
N GLY A 86 -13.62 2.85 1.50
CA GLY A 86 -14.82 2.94 0.68
C GLY A 86 -15.99 2.07 1.16
N TRP A 87 -15.85 1.37 2.28
CA TRP A 87 -16.91 0.52 2.83
C TRP A 87 -17.86 1.26 3.75
N HIS A 88 -19.12 0.82 3.75
CA HIS A 88 -20.11 1.20 4.73
C HIS A 88 -19.88 0.42 6.02
N CYS A 89 -19.96 1.12 7.14
CA CYS A 89 -19.77 0.54 8.47
C CYS A 89 -20.82 1.06 9.43
N GLU A 90 -21.27 0.20 10.33
CA GLU A 90 -22.05 0.57 11.52
C GLU A 90 -21.28 0.09 12.75
N ALA A 91 -20.95 1.01 13.66
CA ALA A 91 -20.28 0.68 14.91
C ALA A 91 -21.27 0.81 16.07
N ASP A 92 -21.27 -0.17 16.96
CA ASP A 92 -21.98 -0.13 18.23
C ASP A 92 -20.98 -0.36 19.39
N ALA A 93 -21.51 -0.57 20.60
CA ALA A 93 -20.68 -0.75 21.79
C ALA A 93 -19.82 -2.03 21.74
N ASP A 94 -20.34 -3.08 21.12
CA ASP A 94 -19.85 -4.45 21.26
C ASP A 94 -19.27 -5.03 19.96
N ARG A 95 -19.56 -4.39 18.82
CA ARG A 95 -19.15 -4.86 17.50
C ARG A 95 -19.09 -3.73 16.47
N LEU A 96 -18.44 -4.06 15.37
CA LEU A 96 -18.43 -3.28 14.13
C LEU A 96 -18.98 -4.15 13.00
N LEU A 97 -19.98 -3.64 12.28
CA LEU A 97 -20.55 -4.26 11.08
C LEU A 97 -19.99 -3.59 9.83
N VAL A 98 -19.57 -4.38 8.84
CA VAL A 98 -19.10 -3.92 7.52
C VAL A 98 -20.08 -4.45 6.47
N LEU A 99 -20.86 -3.52 5.89
CA LEU A 99 -22.06 -3.85 5.11
C LEU A 99 -21.82 -3.87 3.59
N GLY A 100 -20.61 -3.55 3.13
CA GLY A 100 -20.23 -3.54 1.71
C GLY A 100 -19.85 -2.15 1.20
N TRP A 101 -19.77 -1.98 -0.13
CA TRP A 101 -19.37 -0.71 -0.73
C TRP A 101 -20.37 0.42 -0.49
N SER A 102 -19.86 1.62 -0.21
CA SER A 102 -20.68 2.83 -0.08
C SER A 102 -20.25 3.88 -1.07
N ALA A 103 -21.20 4.39 -1.86
CA ALA A 103 -20.96 5.53 -2.75
C ALA A 103 -20.41 6.73 -1.96
N ALA A 104 -20.96 7.05 -0.78
CA ALA A 104 -20.49 8.16 0.04
C ALA A 104 -19.04 7.99 0.50
N CYS A 105 -18.67 6.78 0.96
CA CYS A 105 -17.30 6.48 1.39
C CYS A 105 -16.33 6.47 0.19
N LEU A 106 -16.74 5.96 -0.97
CA LEU A 106 -15.93 5.97 -2.19
C LEU A 106 -15.68 7.40 -2.70
N HIS A 107 -16.69 8.27 -2.72
CA HIS A 107 -16.50 9.68 -3.04
C HIS A 107 -15.57 10.37 -2.04
N ASN A 108 -15.65 10.01 -0.75
CA ASN A 108 -14.71 10.51 0.24
C ASN A 108 -13.28 10.08 -0.06
N ARG A 109 -13.07 8.81 -0.41
CA ARG A 109 -11.77 8.29 -0.82
C ARG A 109 -11.23 9.00 -2.07
N VAL A 110 -12.07 9.25 -3.08
CA VAL A 110 -11.70 10.05 -4.26
C VAL A 110 -11.18 11.43 -3.85
N ARG A 111 -11.89 12.15 -2.97
CA ARG A 111 -11.44 13.47 -2.48
C ARG A 111 -10.11 13.39 -1.72
N LEU A 112 -9.93 12.37 -0.88
CA LEU A 112 -8.69 12.16 -0.13
C LEU A 112 -7.51 11.87 -1.06
N LEU A 113 -7.69 11.01 -2.06
CA LEU A 113 -6.65 10.69 -3.04
C LEU A 113 -6.29 11.92 -3.88
N GLN A 114 -7.27 12.68 -4.35
CA GLN A 114 -7.02 13.93 -5.09
C GLN A 114 -6.29 14.98 -4.23
N SER A 115 -6.64 15.09 -2.94
CA SER A 115 -5.93 15.95 -2.00
C SER A 115 -4.51 15.44 -1.74
N GLY A 116 -4.33 14.13 -1.62
CA GLY A 116 -3.03 13.47 -1.53
C GLY A 116 -2.14 13.80 -2.72
N LEU A 117 -2.64 13.65 -3.94
CA LEU A 117 -1.92 13.98 -5.17
C LEU A 117 -1.46 15.44 -5.23
N ARG A 118 -2.29 16.39 -4.79
CA ARG A 118 -1.89 17.80 -4.71
C ARG A 118 -0.72 18.01 -3.73
N ARG A 119 -0.69 17.28 -2.63
CA ARG A 119 0.40 17.34 -1.65
C ARG A 119 1.68 16.65 -2.14
N LEU A 120 1.53 15.54 -2.87
CA LEU A 120 2.64 14.80 -3.47
C LEU A 120 3.24 15.51 -4.70
N ALA A 121 2.62 16.59 -5.18
CA ALA A 121 3.22 17.45 -6.18
C ALA A 121 4.39 18.29 -5.62
N ASP A 122 4.47 18.44 -4.29
CA ASP A 122 5.54 19.19 -3.62
C ASP A 122 6.71 18.28 -3.23
N TYR A 123 7.81 18.40 -3.96
CA TYR A 123 9.02 17.62 -3.79
C TYR A 123 10.02 18.24 -2.80
N GLU A 124 9.86 19.52 -2.45
CA GLU A 124 10.84 20.25 -1.65
C GLU A 124 11.10 19.58 -0.28
N PRO A 125 10.07 19.14 0.48
CA PRO A 125 10.30 18.45 1.76
C PRO A 125 11.05 17.12 1.61
N THR A 126 10.88 16.45 0.47
CA THR A 126 11.57 15.19 0.17
C THR A 126 13.03 15.46 -0.16
N ALA A 127 13.29 16.45 -1.01
CA ALA A 127 14.64 16.83 -1.40
C ALA A 127 15.48 17.28 -0.20
N GLN A 128 14.95 18.17 0.64
CA GLN A 128 15.62 18.65 1.84
C GLN A 128 16.00 17.50 2.77
N ARG A 129 15.06 16.57 3.03
CA ARG A 129 15.31 15.47 3.96
C ARG A 129 16.28 14.43 3.39
N ALA A 130 16.16 14.14 2.09
CA ALA A 130 17.08 13.22 1.41
C ALA A 130 18.51 13.75 1.46
N VAL A 131 18.69 15.05 1.20
CA VAL A 131 20.01 15.69 1.28
C VAL A 131 20.55 15.72 2.72
N GLN A 132 19.69 15.96 3.71
CA GLN A 132 20.07 15.92 5.13
C GLN A 132 20.41 14.50 5.63
N LEU A 133 20.22 13.46 4.80
CA LEU A 133 20.47 12.06 5.14
C LEU A 133 19.78 11.63 6.44
N ASP A 134 18.57 12.14 6.65
CA ASP A 134 17.79 11.96 7.89
C ASP A 134 18.50 12.43 9.18
N GLY A 135 19.40 13.41 9.06
CA GLY A 135 20.12 14.02 10.19
C GLY A 135 21.44 13.32 10.56
N ARG A 136 21.91 12.39 9.73
CA ARG A 136 23.18 11.67 9.96
C ARG A 136 24.40 12.59 9.88
N GLY A 137 25.36 12.31 10.75
CA GLY A 137 26.64 13.01 10.81
C GLY A 137 27.76 12.32 10.00
N PRO A 138 28.94 12.95 9.92
CA PRO A 138 30.13 12.36 9.30
C PRO A 138 30.53 11.00 9.89
N GLU A 139 30.37 10.81 11.20
CA GLU A 139 30.71 9.55 11.89
C GLU A 139 29.78 8.40 11.45
N ASP A 140 28.48 8.67 11.30
CA ASP A 140 27.52 7.69 10.78
C ASP A 140 27.83 7.29 9.34
N LEU A 141 28.29 8.26 8.54
CA LEU A 141 28.67 8.04 7.14
C LEU A 141 29.95 7.21 7.00
N ALA A 142 30.86 7.29 7.98
CA ALA A 142 32.06 6.46 8.01
C ALA A 142 31.76 5.02 8.45
N ALA A 143 30.74 4.82 9.29
CA ALA A 143 30.37 3.51 9.84
C ALA A 143 29.50 2.66 8.89
N LEU A 144 28.86 3.27 7.90
CA LEU A 144 27.86 2.62 7.05
C LEU A 144 28.23 2.66 5.58
N SER A 145 27.80 1.64 4.84
CA SER A 145 27.88 1.70 3.39
C SER A 145 26.91 2.74 2.82
N ILE A 146 27.26 3.32 1.68
CA ILE A 146 26.38 4.24 0.94
C ILE A 146 25.00 3.62 0.70
N GLY A 147 24.97 2.32 0.36
CA GLY A 147 23.72 1.59 0.14
C GLY A 147 22.80 1.55 1.37
N GLN A 148 23.37 1.39 2.57
CA GLN A 148 22.61 1.42 3.83
C GLN A 148 22.07 2.82 4.13
N VAL A 149 22.90 3.85 4.00
CA VAL A 149 22.47 5.26 4.22
C VAL A 149 21.31 5.60 3.29
N VAL A 150 21.42 5.26 2.00
CA VAL A 150 20.37 5.52 1.01
C VAL A 150 19.10 4.72 1.33
N ALA A 151 19.21 3.45 1.69
CA ALA A 151 18.07 2.62 2.07
C ALA A 151 17.32 3.19 3.29
N ASP A 152 18.06 3.64 4.30
CA ASP A 152 17.48 4.23 5.51
C ASP A 152 16.77 5.56 5.24
N VAL A 153 17.33 6.40 4.37
CA VAL A 153 16.70 7.64 3.92
C VAL A 153 15.41 7.34 3.14
N CYS A 154 15.44 6.39 2.20
CA CYS A 154 14.25 5.96 1.46
C CYS A 154 13.17 5.45 2.42
N ALA A 155 13.52 4.58 3.39
CA ALA A 155 12.58 4.08 4.38
C ALA A 155 12.00 5.20 5.27
N SER A 156 12.81 6.20 5.63
CA SER A 156 12.35 7.38 6.37
C SER A 156 11.33 8.19 5.58
N ILE A 157 11.58 8.39 4.29
CA ILE A 157 10.65 9.10 3.39
C ILE A 157 9.38 8.29 3.17
N GLU A 158 9.47 6.99 2.94
CA GLU A 158 8.32 6.10 2.79
C GLU A 158 7.37 6.16 4.00
N ARG A 159 7.93 6.11 5.22
CA ARG A 159 7.16 6.27 6.47
C ARG A 159 6.42 7.62 6.54
N ARG A 160 7.02 8.69 5.99
CA ARG A 160 6.42 10.03 5.97
C ARG A 160 5.34 10.20 4.90
N LEU A 161 5.47 9.51 3.77
CA LEU A 161 4.46 9.54 2.71
C LEU A 161 3.13 8.92 3.17
N ARG A 162 3.18 7.92 4.06
CA ARG A 162 2.04 7.18 4.66
C ARG A 162 1.14 6.42 3.67
N TRP A 163 1.05 6.88 2.42
CA TRP A 163 0.26 6.26 1.35
C TRP A 163 0.70 4.84 0.98
N PRO A 164 1.99 4.51 0.86
CA PRO A 164 2.39 3.14 0.47
C PRO A 164 1.78 2.07 1.38
N ALA A 165 1.96 2.22 2.69
CA ALA A 165 1.37 1.32 3.69
C ALA A 165 -0.17 1.29 3.65
N ARG A 166 -0.82 2.40 3.29
CA ARG A 166 -2.30 2.52 3.18
C ARG A 166 -2.85 1.87 1.92
N LEU A 167 -2.11 1.90 0.82
CA LEU A 167 -2.50 1.25 -0.42
C LEU A 167 -2.29 -0.27 -0.31
N ALA A 168 -1.19 -0.69 0.33
CA ALA A 168 -0.86 -2.09 0.56
C ALA A 168 -1.89 -2.87 1.41
N GLU A 169 -2.79 -2.18 2.11
CA GLU A 169 -3.89 -2.83 2.86
C GLU A 169 -4.89 -3.53 1.94
N LEU A 170 -5.04 -3.03 0.71
CA LEU A 170 -5.98 -3.53 -0.29
C LEU A 170 -5.32 -4.46 -1.31
N ASP A 171 -4.02 -4.73 -1.17
CA ASP A 171 -3.27 -5.55 -2.11
C ASP A 171 -3.83 -6.97 -2.17
N GLY A 172 -4.04 -7.44 -3.40
CA GLY A 172 -4.59 -8.77 -3.68
C GLY A 172 -6.09 -8.91 -3.45
N PHE A 173 -6.80 -7.82 -3.12
CA PHE A 173 -8.26 -7.82 -3.03
C PHE A 173 -8.89 -7.26 -4.31
N GLU A 174 -9.67 -8.11 -4.98
CA GLU A 174 -10.48 -7.70 -6.13
C GLU A 174 -11.64 -6.84 -5.67
N ARG A 175 -11.81 -5.68 -6.30
CA ARG A 175 -12.79 -4.67 -5.90
C ARG A 175 -13.81 -4.48 -7.01
N SER A 176 -14.91 -5.20 -6.90
CA SER A 176 -16.01 -5.18 -7.86
C SER A 176 -17.35 -4.94 -7.16
N SER A 177 -18.36 -4.59 -7.95
CA SER A 177 -19.75 -4.50 -7.50
C SER A 177 -20.69 -4.81 -8.66
N GLY A 178 -21.78 -5.53 -8.39
CA GLY A 178 -22.87 -5.72 -9.35
C GLY A 178 -23.64 -4.43 -9.67
N LEU A 179 -23.44 -3.36 -8.90
CA LEU A 179 -24.08 -2.06 -9.13
C LEU A 179 -23.21 -1.18 -10.02
N ALA A 180 -23.70 -0.86 -11.22
CA ALA A 180 -22.95 -0.11 -12.24
C ALA A 180 -22.34 1.21 -11.73
N HIS A 181 -23.08 1.97 -10.91
CA HIS A 181 -22.56 3.21 -10.33
C HIS A 181 -21.37 2.97 -9.38
N LEU A 182 -21.44 1.94 -8.53
CA LEU A 182 -20.33 1.59 -7.63
C LEU A 182 -19.14 1.05 -8.41
N GLN A 183 -19.37 0.26 -9.47
CA GLN A 183 -18.31 -0.21 -10.35
C GLN A 183 -17.51 0.94 -10.98
N LEU A 184 -18.19 1.99 -11.45
CA LEU A 184 -17.53 3.19 -11.98
C LEU A 184 -16.72 3.93 -10.91
N LEU A 185 -17.25 4.08 -9.69
CA LEU A 185 -16.54 4.72 -8.58
C LEU A 185 -15.32 3.91 -8.13
N LEU A 186 -15.43 2.58 -8.08
CA LEU A 186 -14.32 1.70 -7.75
C LEU A 186 -13.20 1.81 -8.80
N ALA A 187 -13.56 1.82 -10.09
CA ALA A 187 -12.59 2.04 -11.17
C ALA A 187 -11.89 3.40 -11.04
N GLN A 188 -12.63 4.46 -10.70
CA GLN A 188 -12.05 5.79 -10.45
C GLN A 188 -11.09 5.79 -9.26
N VAL A 189 -11.47 5.14 -8.15
CA VAL A 189 -10.63 5.00 -6.96
C VAL A 189 -9.35 4.25 -7.31
N ILE A 190 -9.43 3.10 -7.97
CA ILE A 190 -8.27 2.30 -8.39
C ILE A 190 -7.33 3.14 -9.28
N GLY A 191 -7.88 3.88 -10.24
CA GLY A 191 -7.07 4.76 -11.10
C GLY A 191 -6.37 5.89 -10.33
N LEU A 192 -7.00 6.44 -9.30
CA LEU A 192 -6.39 7.46 -8.44
C LEU A 192 -5.34 6.88 -7.49
N GLU A 193 -5.56 5.69 -6.94
CA GLU A 193 -4.58 4.97 -6.14
C GLU A 193 -3.32 4.65 -6.93
N GLY A 194 -3.46 4.20 -8.18
CA GLY A 194 -2.32 3.99 -9.06
C GLY A 194 -1.50 5.26 -9.30
N LYS A 195 -2.16 6.42 -9.44
CA LYS A 195 -1.49 7.72 -9.53
C LYS A 195 -0.77 8.11 -8.23
N VAL A 196 -1.39 7.85 -7.07
CA VAL A 196 -0.78 8.11 -5.76
C VAL A 196 0.43 7.21 -5.54
N ALA A 197 0.34 5.92 -5.88
CA ALA A 197 1.46 4.99 -5.82
C ALA A 197 2.61 5.46 -6.71
N ALA A 198 2.34 5.81 -7.97
CA ALA A 198 3.35 6.33 -8.88
C ALA A 198 4.02 7.61 -8.35
N ALA A 199 3.25 8.56 -7.81
CA ALA A 199 3.81 9.76 -7.21
C ALA A 199 4.67 9.45 -5.97
N CYS A 200 4.28 8.49 -5.15
CA CYS A 200 5.11 8.04 -4.02
C CYS A 200 6.44 7.43 -4.49
N GLU A 201 6.42 6.61 -5.55
CA GLU A 201 7.64 6.06 -6.15
C GLU A 201 8.55 7.18 -6.70
N GLU A 202 8.00 8.22 -7.33
CA GLU A 202 8.78 9.38 -7.78
C GLU A 202 9.52 10.05 -6.60
N HIS A 203 8.88 10.18 -5.44
CA HIS A 203 9.55 10.68 -4.22
C HIS A 203 10.68 9.75 -3.76
N LEU A 204 10.49 8.43 -3.79
CA LEU A 204 11.51 7.47 -3.38
C LEU A 204 12.69 7.41 -4.35
N VAL A 205 12.44 7.55 -5.66
CA VAL A 205 13.49 7.69 -6.67
C VAL A 205 14.30 8.96 -6.44
N MET A 206 13.63 10.10 -6.25
CA MET A 206 14.31 11.36 -5.93
C MET A 206 15.15 11.25 -4.66
N ALA A 207 14.60 10.66 -3.61
CA ALA A 207 15.31 10.43 -2.35
C ALA A 207 16.60 9.64 -2.56
N ARG A 208 16.53 8.56 -3.33
CA ARG A 208 17.66 7.68 -3.64
C ARG A 208 18.77 8.42 -4.37
N VAL A 209 18.41 9.17 -5.41
CA VAL A 209 19.36 9.95 -6.22
C VAL A 209 20.04 11.02 -5.38
N LEU A 210 19.28 11.78 -4.59
CA LEU A 210 19.84 12.86 -3.78
C LEU A 210 20.72 12.35 -2.63
N ALA A 211 20.28 11.32 -1.92
CA ALA A 211 21.08 10.73 -0.85
C ALA A 211 22.38 10.12 -1.39
N GLY A 212 22.31 9.42 -2.52
CA GLY A 212 23.49 8.90 -3.22
C GLY A 212 24.44 10.01 -3.65
N GLY A 213 23.92 11.08 -4.26
CA GLY A 213 24.70 12.25 -4.66
C GLY A 213 25.43 12.91 -3.48
N VAL A 214 24.77 13.08 -2.32
CA VAL A 214 25.43 13.62 -1.12
C VAL A 214 26.57 12.71 -0.67
N CYS A 215 26.36 11.40 -0.62
CA CYS A 215 27.39 10.45 -0.24
C CYS A 215 28.59 10.49 -1.19
N GLU A 216 28.36 10.58 -2.51
CA GLU A 216 29.41 10.69 -3.51
C GLU A 216 30.19 12.01 -3.44
N HIS A 217 29.51 13.13 -3.20
CA HIS A 217 30.17 14.43 -2.99
C HIS A 217 30.98 14.43 -1.70
N TYR A 218 30.45 13.82 -0.63
CA TYR A 218 31.14 13.68 0.64
C TYR A 218 32.39 12.81 0.51
N ALA A 219 32.31 11.66 -0.16
CA ALA A 219 33.47 10.78 -0.38
C ALA A 219 34.62 11.48 -1.15
N ARG A 220 34.29 12.43 -2.04
CA ARG A 220 35.28 13.19 -2.82
C ARG A 220 35.94 14.34 -2.05
N HIS A 221 35.21 15.00 -1.15
CA HIS A 221 35.65 16.28 -0.57
C HIS A 221 35.73 16.28 0.96
N SER A 222 35.24 15.22 1.62
CA SER A 222 35.13 15.08 3.09
C SER A 222 34.40 16.25 3.79
N ASP A 223 33.58 17.01 3.06
CA ASP A 223 32.78 18.12 3.58
C ASP A 223 31.29 17.86 3.33
N LEU A 224 30.60 17.39 4.38
CA LEU A 224 29.19 17.04 4.32
C LEU A 224 28.30 18.27 4.08
N ARG A 225 28.61 19.41 4.71
CA ARG A 225 27.79 20.62 4.56
C ARG A 225 27.89 21.19 3.14
N ARG A 226 29.07 21.09 2.53
CA ARG A 226 29.26 21.44 1.13
C ARG A 226 28.52 20.47 0.21
N ALA A 227 28.68 19.16 0.40
CA ALA A 227 27.97 18.14 -0.37
C ALA A 227 26.45 18.36 -0.34
N GLN A 228 25.90 18.63 0.85
CA GLN A 228 24.49 18.91 1.02
C GLN A 228 24.01 20.14 0.25
N ARG A 229 24.74 21.26 0.35
CA ARG A 229 24.39 22.49 -0.36
C ARG A 229 24.47 22.35 -1.88
N GLU A 230 25.52 21.72 -2.39
CA GLU A 230 25.71 21.52 -3.83
C GLU A 230 24.60 20.65 -4.41
N VAL A 231 24.33 19.48 -3.79
CA VAL A 231 23.29 18.56 -4.25
C VAL A 231 21.88 19.18 -4.16
N LEU A 232 21.59 19.95 -3.09
CA LEU A 232 20.30 20.64 -2.97
C LEU A 232 20.14 21.79 -3.98
N ALA A 233 21.23 22.49 -4.32
CA ALA A 233 21.18 23.52 -5.35
C ALA A 233 20.91 22.91 -6.74
N GLU A 234 21.53 21.76 -7.04
CA GLU A 234 21.29 21.01 -8.26
C GLU A 234 19.85 20.45 -8.32
N SER A 235 19.31 19.98 -7.19
CA SER A 235 17.97 19.37 -7.13
C SER A 235 16.84 20.31 -7.52
N ARG A 236 17.01 21.63 -7.35
CA ARG A 236 16.01 22.62 -7.79
C ARG A 236 15.75 22.53 -9.30
N HIS A 237 16.78 22.25 -10.10
CA HIS A 237 16.63 22.04 -11.54
C HIS A 237 15.84 20.76 -11.86
N TRP A 238 15.96 19.72 -11.01
CA TRP A 238 15.21 18.46 -11.15
C TRP A 238 13.73 18.59 -10.80
N VAL A 239 13.41 19.31 -9.72
CA VAL A 239 12.01 19.56 -9.30
C VAL A 239 11.27 20.35 -10.39
N HIS A 240 11.93 21.34 -10.99
CA HIS A 240 11.36 22.12 -12.10
C HIS A 240 11.25 21.31 -13.39
N ALA A 241 12.25 20.51 -13.76
CA ALA A 241 12.20 19.67 -14.97
C ALA A 241 11.11 18.58 -14.90
N SER A 242 10.94 17.94 -13.74
CA SER A 242 9.90 16.93 -13.52
C SER A 242 8.49 17.54 -13.55
N SER A 243 8.31 18.76 -13.03
CA SER A 243 7.07 19.53 -13.18
C SER A 243 6.75 19.83 -14.65
N LEU A 244 7.75 20.24 -15.43
CA LEU A 244 7.57 20.55 -16.86
C LEU A 244 7.24 19.30 -17.69
N ILE A 245 7.92 18.18 -17.43
CA ILE A 245 7.64 16.89 -18.08
C ILE A 245 6.21 16.43 -17.75
N ARG A 246 5.78 16.51 -16.48
CA ARG A 246 4.40 16.16 -16.09
C ARG A 246 3.35 17.11 -16.68
N SER A 247 3.60 18.42 -16.71
CA SER A 247 2.68 19.39 -17.33
C SER A 247 2.56 19.18 -18.85
N SER A 248 3.65 18.81 -19.53
CA SER A 248 3.62 18.49 -20.97
C SER A 248 2.92 17.16 -21.28
N ALA A 249 3.01 16.16 -20.39
CA ALA A 249 2.32 14.88 -20.55
C ALA A 249 0.82 14.95 -20.21
N ALA A 250 0.41 15.89 -19.36
CA ALA A 250 -0.99 16.17 -19.05
C ALA A 250 -1.68 17.10 -20.08
N ALA A 251 -0.91 17.76 -20.96
CA ALA A 251 -1.46 18.50 -22.08
C ALA A 251 -2.00 17.50 -23.13
N ARG A 252 -3.32 17.50 -23.36
CA ARG A 252 -3.93 16.74 -24.45
C ARG A 252 -3.21 17.04 -25.77
N PRO A 253 -2.95 16.05 -26.64
CA PRO A 253 -2.39 16.29 -27.96
C PRO A 253 -3.46 16.98 -28.82
N GLY A 254 -3.41 18.30 -28.82
CA GLY A 254 -4.36 19.16 -29.51
C GLY A 254 -3.78 20.55 -29.73
N SER A 255 -2.50 20.63 -30.12
CA SER A 255 -1.93 21.85 -30.67
C SER A 255 -0.71 21.48 -31.50
N THR A 256 -0.90 21.46 -32.80
CA THR A 256 0.17 21.41 -33.79
C THR A 256 0.88 22.75 -33.81
N GLY A 257 2.17 22.76 -33.43
CA GLY A 257 3.10 23.83 -33.77
C GLY A 257 3.83 24.45 -32.58
N ALA A 258 5.00 23.90 -32.24
CA ALA A 258 6.17 24.63 -31.77
C ALA A 258 7.35 23.67 -31.64
N GLY A 259 8.55 24.16 -31.96
CA GLY A 259 9.75 23.38 -32.24
C GLY A 259 10.19 22.39 -31.17
N ARG A 260 10.84 21.33 -31.64
CA ARG A 260 11.51 20.30 -30.84
C ARG A 260 12.48 20.99 -29.85
N PRO A 261 12.29 20.90 -28.52
CA PRO A 261 13.26 21.47 -27.59
C PRO A 261 14.57 20.67 -27.68
N HIS A 262 15.67 21.36 -27.92
CA HIS A 262 17.01 20.78 -27.86
C HIS A 262 17.32 20.38 -26.41
N MET A 263 17.10 19.11 -26.08
CA MET A 263 17.45 18.58 -24.76
C MET A 263 18.97 18.59 -24.53
N GLY A 264 19.38 19.19 -23.42
CA GLY A 264 20.74 19.14 -22.88
C GLY A 264 21.16 17.71 -22.49
N LEU A 265 22.45 17.52 -22.24
CA LEU A 265 23.03 16.19 -21.99
C LEU A 265 22.55 15.60 -20.65
N ALA A 266 22.26 16.45 -19.65
CA ALA A 266 21.64 16.04 -18.40
C ALA A 266 20.18 15.54 -18.61
N GLU A 267 19.38 16.27 -19.39
CA GLU A 267 17.99 15.92 -19.72
C GLU A 267 17.92 14.61 -20.51
N ARG A 268 18.89 14.36 -21.41
CA ARG A 268 19.02 13.09 -22.12
C ARG A 268 19.36 11.91 -21.20
N ARG A 269 20.23 12.13 -20.19
CA ARG A 269 20.53 11.11 -19.17
C ARG A 269 19.34 10.83 -18.26
N ILE A 270 18.54 11.86 -17.95
CA ILE A 270 17.32 11.77 -17.16
C ILE A 270 16.25 10.97 -17.91
N ALA A 271 15.99 11.28 -19.18
CA ALA A 271 15.05 10.52 -20.01
C ALA A 271 15.48 9.04 -20.17
N ALA A 272 16.77 8.78 -20.38
CA ALA A 272 17.30 7.42 -20.49
C ALA A 272 17.19 6.63 -19.16
N SER A 273 17.39 7.27 -18.01
CA SER A 273 17.25 6.64 -16.69
C SER A 273 15.80 6.33 -16.33
N VAL A 274 14.85 7.20 -16.70
CA VAL A 274 13.41 6.98 -16.47
C VAL A 274 12.86 5.88 -17.37
N ILE A 275 13.30 5.81 -18.63
CA ILE A 275 12.86 4.79 -19.61
C ILE A 275 13.39 3.39 -19.24
N ASN A 276 14.64 3.27 -18.76
CA ASN A 276 15.24 1.98 -18.42
C ASN A 276 14.77 1.38 -17.07
N HIS A 277 14.13 2.18 -16.21
CA HIS A 277 13.59 1.70 -14.93
C HIS A 277 12.05 1.61 -14.89
N GLY A 278 11.37 2.06 -15.95
CA GLY A 278 9.91 1.98 -16.09
C GLY A 278 9.37 0.65 -16.63
N GLY A 279 10.21 -0.36 -16.83
CA GLY A 279 9.75 -1.70 -17.20
C GLY A 279 9.17 -2.43 -15.98
N PRO A 280 7.98 -3.07 -16.06
CA PRO A 280 7.50 -3.90 -14.98
C PRO A 280 8.52 -5.00 -14.71
N ARG A 281 9.02 -5.07 -13.48
CA ARG A 281 9.73 -6.26 -12.98
C ARG A 281 8.74 -7.42 -13.03
N VAL A 282 8.81 -8.23 -14.09
CA VAL A 282 8.32 -9.60 -14.05
C VAL A 282 9.12 -10.29 -12.97
N ILE A 283 8.48 -10.57 -11.84
CA ILE A 283 9.02 -11.42 -10.78
C ILE A 283 9.14 -12.81 -11.41
N PRO A 284 10.35 -13.39 -11.62
CA PRO A 284 10.43 -14.78 -12.00
C PRO A 284 9.87 -15.61 -10.85
N ALA A 285 8.85 -16.41 -11.17
CA ALA A 285 8.29 -17.38 -10.25
C ALA A 285 9.40 -18.27 -9.69
N THR A 286 9.34 -18.44 -8.38
CA THR A 286 10.00 -19.44 -7.54
C THR A 286 10.46 -20.68 -8.29
N VAL A 287 11.78 -20.87 -8.37
CA VAL A 287 12.37 -22.18 -8.67
C VAL A 287 12.10 -23.09 -7.47
N ALA A 288 11.25 -24.10 -7.68
CA ALA A 288 11.01 -25.16 -6.72
C ALA A 288 12.31 -25.95 -6.46
N PRO A 289 12.58 -26.39 -5.22
CA PRO A 289 13.74 -27.22 -4.93
C PRO A 289 13.49 -28.61 -5.51
N ARG A 290 14.36 -29.06 -6.40
CA ARG A 290 14.33 -30.41 -6.94
C ARG A 290 14.81 -31.37 -5.85
N ALA A 291 13.88 -31.91 -5.10
CA ALA A 291 14.10 -33.04 -4.20
C ALA A 291 14.51 -34.28 -5.02
N GLY A 292 15.43 -35.05 -4.46
CA GLY A 292 16.06 -36.20 -5.09
C GLY A 292 15.10 -37.33 -5.45
N HIS A 293 15.45 -38.05 -6.51
CA HIS A 293 15.06 -39.43 -6.71
C HIS A 293 16.34 -40.26 -6.75
N ALA A 294 16.50 -41.06 -5.70
CA ALA A 294 17.43 -42.17 -5.66
C ALA A 294 16.69 -43.46 -6.04
N GLY A 295 17.27 -44.21 -6.98
CA GLY A 295 17.19 -45.67 -7.07
C GLY A 295 16.06 -46.27 -7.92
N LEU A 296 16.41 -47.02 -8.97
CA LEU A 296 16.56 -48.48 -8.96
C LEU A 296 16.51 -49.10 -10.38
N GLY A 297 17.41 -50.07 -10.64
CA GLY A 297 17.33 -51.09 -11.71
C GLY A 297 17.74 -50.62 -13.10
N GLU A 298 18.44 -51.37 -13.96
CA GLU A 298 18.79 -52.79 -13.94
C GLU A 298 19.83 -53.02 -15.08
N ALA A 299 20.52 -54.15 -15.02
CA ALA A 299 21.64 -54.58 -15.85
C ALA A 299 21.37 -54.64 -17.37
N ALA A 300 22.44 -54.54 -18.18
CA ALA A 300 22.97 -55.67 -18.96
C ALA A 300 23.86 -55.23 -20.15
N ARG A 301 25.07 -55.80 -20.15
CA ARG A 301 26.03 -56.02 -21.26
C ARG A 301 26.89 -54.86 -21.73
#